data_AF-A0A9K3I3J3-F1
#
_entry.id   AF-A0A9K3I3J3-F1
#
_cell.length_a   1.000
_cell.length_b   1.000
_cell.length_c   1.000
_cell.angle_alpha   90.00
_cell.angle_beta   90.00
_cell.angle_gamma   90.00
#
_symmetry.space_group_name_H-M   'P 1'
#
loop_
_entity.id
_entity.type
_entity.pdbx_description
1 polymer ?
#
loop_
_entity_poly.entity_id
_entity_poly.type
_entity_poly.pdbx_seq_one_letter_code
_entity_poly.pdbx_strand_id
1 'polypeptide(L)' 'MILVGELFRFDLDSQKWHVIGKLPYRVKTTQAAYWKGWFYITSGQRDKGPDNPQPRKVVADLWRTKLSL' A
#
# COMPACT_ATOMS: atom_id res chain seq x y z
N MET A 1 13.29 9.23 -3.93
CA MET A 1 12.00 9.52 -3.25
C MET A 1 11.68 8.38 -2.31
N ILE A 2 11.30 8.67 -1.06
CA ILE A 2 11.00 7.66 -0.05
C ILE A 2 9.46 7.54 0.04
N LEU A 3 8.87 6.47 -0.53
CA LEU A 3 7.42 6.24 -0.59
C LEU A 3 6.86 5.92 0.80
N VAL A 4 5.98 6.71 1.39
CA VAL A 4 5.51 6.57 2.78
C VAL A 4 4.18 5.79 2.87
N GLY A 5 3.95 4.86 1.93
CA GLY A 5 2.75 4.03 1.88
C GLY A 5 1.73 4.48 0.83
N GLU A 6 2.11 5.33 -0.12
CA GLU A 6 1.27 5.65 -1.27
C GLU A 6 0.92 4.37 -2.05
N LEU A 7 -0.35 4.25 -2.43
CA LEU A 7 -0.85 3.21 -3.31
C LEU A 7 -0.92 3.76 -4.73
N PHE A 8 -0.34 3.02 -5.67
CA PHE A 8 -0.24 3.44 -7.05
C PHE A 8 -1.12 2.58 -7.96
N ARG A 9 -1.82 3.24 -8.89
CA ARG A 9 -2.47 2.61 -10.05
C ARG A 9 -1.65 2.95 -11.29
N PHE A 10 -1.32 1.94 -12.08
CA PHE A 10 -0.77 2.15 -13.42
C PHE A 10 -1.91 2.17 -14.43
N ASP A 11 -1.96 3.22 -15.24
CA ASP A 11 -2.92 3.40 -16.33
C ASP A 11 -2.26 2.93 -17.65
N LEU A 12 -2.86 1.92 -18.30
CA LEU A 12 -2.28 1.27 -19.47
C LEU A 12 -2.36 2.13 -20.73
N ASP A 13 -3.43 2.91 -20.89
CA ASP A 13 -3.69 3.71 -22.09
C ASP A 13 -2.74 4.91 -22.14
N SER A 14 -2.60 5.60 -21.01
CA SER A 14 -1.75 6.78 -20.91
C SER A 14 -0.30 6.47 -20.50
N GLN A 15 -0.03 5.24 -20.06
CA GLN A 15 1.25 4.79 -19.50
C GLN A 15 1.71 5.64 -18.29
N LYS A 16 0.75 6.09 -17.46
CA LYS A 16 1.03 6.95 -16.30
C LYS A 16 0.73 6.24 -14.98
N TRP A 17 1.49 6.62 -13.96
CA TRP A 17 1.23 6.23 -12.58
C TRP A 17 0.39 7.30 -11.88
N HIS A 18 -0.62 6.85 -11.12
CA HIS A 18 -1.48 7.70 -10.31
C HIS A 18 -1.42 7.26 -8.85
N VAL A 19 -1.35 8.22 -7.93
CA VAL A 19 -1.58 7.95 -6.51
C VAL A 19 -3.08 7.85 -6.29
N ILE A 20 -3.55 6.70 -5.81
CA ILE A 20 -4.98 6.42 -5.59
C ILE A 20 -5.34 6.31 -4.10
N GLY A 21 -4.35 6.42 -3.22
CA GLY A 21 -4.56 6.37 -1.78
C GLY A 21 -3.25 6.24 -1.03
N LYS A 22 -3.37 6.07 0.28
CA LYS A 22 -2.22 5.92 1.16
C LYS A 22 -2.56 5.01 2.34
N LEU A 23 -1.66 4.09 2.68
CA LEU A 23 -1.70 3.35 3.93
C LEU A 23 -1.38 4.29 5.12
N PRO A 24 -1.84 3.97 6.34
CA PRO A 24 -1.50 4.77 7.53
C PRO A 24 0.01 4.88 7.80
N TYR A 25 0.79 3.91 7.30
CA TYR A 25 2.25 3.87 7.38
C TYR A 25 2.80 2.91 6.31
N ARG A 26 4.10 2.99 6.02
CA ARG A 26 4.76 2.06 5.08
C ARG A 26 4.78 0.65 5.67
N VAL A 27 4.40 -0.32 4.85
CA VAL A 27 4.52 -1.75 5.16
C VAL A 27 5.21 -2.42 3.98
N LYS A 28 6.29 -3.15 4.26
CA LYS A 28 6.99 -3.99 3.28
C LYS A 28 6.38 -5.38 3.25
N THR A 29 6.58 -6.09 2.14
CA THR A 29 6.17 -7.50 1.95
C THR A 29 4.70 -7.74 2.33
N THR A 30 3.81 -6.83 1.94
CA THR A 30 2.37 -6.97 2.13
C THR A 30 1.80 -8.00 1.17
N GLN A 31 0.69 -8.62 1.56
CA GLN A 31 -0.19 -9.34 0.65
C GLN A 31 -1.29 -8.39 0.20
N ALA A 32 -1.63 -8.41 -1.10
CA ALA A 32 -2.71 -7.63 -1.66
C ALA A 32 -3.71 -8.57 -2.37
N ALA A 33 -4.99 -8.29 -2.21
CA ALA A 33 -6.05 -9.05 -2.86
C ALA A 33 -7.16 -8.11 -3.36
N TYR A 34 -7.87 -8.55 -4.38
CA TYR A 34 -9.03 -7.84 -4.91
C TYR A 34 -10.22 -8.79 -5.00
N TRP A 35 -11.38 -8.33 -4.53
CA TRP A 35 -12.63 -9.09 -4.64
C TRP A 35 -13.85 -8.16 -4.71
N LYS A 36 -14.64 -8.27 -5.79
CA LYS A 36 -15.90 -7.52 -5.98
C LYS A 36 -15.80 -6.01 -5.66
N GLY A 37 -14.77 -5.34 -6.19
CA GLY A 37 -14.54 -3.91 -5.98
C GLY A 37 -13.78 -3.57 -4.70
N TRP A 38 -13.56 -4.53 -3.80
CA TRP A 38 -12.77 -4.32 -2.59
C TRP A 38 -11.31 -4.66 -2.84
N PHE A 39 -10.43 -3.75 -2.44
CA PHE A 39 -9.00 -3.95 -2.40
C PHE A 39 -8.55 -4.14 -0.96
N TYR A 40 -7.82 -5.20 -0.70
CA TYR A 40 -7.35 -5.62 0.61
C TYR A 40 -5.83 -5.58 0.63
N ILE A 41 -5.27 -5.07 1.72
CA ILE A 41 -3.85 -5.13 2.02
C ILE A 41 -3.74 -5.72 3.42
N THR A 42 -2.97 -6.78 3.58
CA THR A 42 -2.78 -7.42 4.89
C THR A 42 -1.35 -7.82 5.13
N SER A 43 -1.03 -7.97 6.42
CA SER A 43 0.26 -8.43 6.91
C SER A 43 1.44 -7.55 6.47
N GLY A 44 2.67 -7.99 6.75
CA GLY A 44 3.91 -7.34 6.31
C GLY A 44 4.70 -6.72 7.45
N GLN A 45 5.78 -6.02 7.12
CA GLN A 45 6.71 -5.44 8.10
C GLN A 45 6.71 -3.92 8.03
N ARG A 46 6.37 -3.29 9.15
CA ARG A 46 6.44 -1.84 9.30
C ARG A 46 7.89 -1.38 9.39
N ASP A 47 8.20 -0.20 8.88
CA ASP A 47 9.49 0.43 9.09
C ASP A 47 9.58 1.24 10.41
N LYS A 48 10.74 1.83 10.69
CA LYS A 48 10.95 2.66 11.89
C LYS A 48 10.30 4.05 11.77
N GLY A 49 10.05 4.52 10.56
CA GLY A 49 9.38 5.79 10.29
C GLY A 49 9.58 6.27 8.85
N PRO A 50 8.97 7.41 8.49
CA PRO A 50 9.02 7.96 7.13
C PRO A 50 10.45 8.13 6.61
N ASP A 51 11.37 8.60 7.45
CA ASP A 51 12.77 8.86 7.11
C ASP A 51 13.71 7.68 7.40
N ASN A 52 13.20 6.61 8.02
CA ASN A 52 14.00 5.45 8.40
C ASN A 52 13.35 4.15 7.89
N PRO A 53 13.75 3.66 6.70
CA PRO A 53 13.17 2.49 6.08
C PRO A 53 13.60 1.18 6.74
N GLN A 54 14.37 1.20 7.84
CA GLN A 54 14.78 -0.02 8.53
C GLN A 54 13.57 -0.78 9.07
N PRO A 55 13.62 -2.12 9.04
CA PRO A 55 12.54 -2.96 9.52
C PRO A 55 12.27 -2.74 11.02
N ARG A 56 10.99 -2.86 11.40
CA ARG A 56 10.51 -2.85 12.78
C ARG A 56 9.61 -4.08 12.99
N LYS A 57 8.37 -3.87 13.44
CA LYS A 57 7.44 -4.90 13.86
C LYS A 57 6.73 -5.50 12.64
N VAL A 58 6.62 -6.83 12.60
CA VAL A 58 5.70 -7.53 11.70
C VAL A 58 4.28 -7.28 12.19
N VAL A 59 3.42 -6.81 11.29
CA VAL A 59 2.03 -6.49 11.57
C VAL A 59 1.13 -7.51 10.88
N ALA A 60 -0.04 -7.78 11.48
CA ALA A 60 -1.08 -8.65 10.95
C ALA A 60 -2.38 -7.86 10.69
N ASP A 61 -2.25 -6.54 10.55
CA ASP A 61 -3.37 -5.65 10.29
C ASP A 61 -3.98 -5.94 8.90
N LEU A 62 -5.26 -5.60 8.75
CA LEU A 62 -5.99 -5.63 7.49
C LEU A 62 -6.51 -4.24 7.19
N TRP A 63 -6.08 -3.68 6.07
CA TRP A 63 -6.67 -2.48 5.48
C TRP A 63 -7.46 -2.88 4.26
N ARG A 64 -8.64 -2.28 4.09
CA ARG A 64 -9.42 -2.45 2.87
C ARG A 64 -10.12 -1.17 2.47
N THR A 65 -10.28 -0.99 1.18
CA THR A 65 -11.10 0.08 0.62
C THR A 65 -11.89 -0.44 -0.57
N LYS A 66 -13.06 0.16 -0.83
CA LYS A 66 -13.79 -0.09 -2.07
C LYS A 66 -13.20 0.84 -3.13
N LEU A 67 -12.63 0.27 -4.18
CA LEU A 67 -12.12 1.05 -5.29
C LEU A 67 -13.31 1.60 -6.09
N SER A 68 -13.30 2.91 -6.31
CA SER A 68 -14.09 3.55 -7.34
C SER A 68 -13.15 3.78 -8.52
N LEU A 69 -13.06 2.78 -9.40
CA LEU A 69 -12.22 2.82 -10.61
C LEU A 69 -12.99 3.40 -11.78
#